data_AF-A0A133ZZP4-F1
#
_entry.id   AF-A0A133ZZP4-F1
#
_cell.length_a   1.000
_cell.length_b   1.000
_cell.length_c   1.000
_cell.angle_alpha   90.00
_cell.angle_beta   90.00
_cell.angle_gamma   90.00
#
_symmetry.space_group_name_H-M   'P 1'
#
loop_
_entity.id
_entity.type
_entity.pdbx_description
1 polymer ?
#
loop_
_entity_poly.entity_id
_entity_poly.type
_entity_poly.pdbx_seq_one_letter_code
_entity_poly.pdbx_strand_id
1 'polypeptide(L)'
;IGNKLYKKNGKIERIIEAFETLSKYTIDRAIVMPKSEDGDESATETVYYHRMIQLFQTFSSLSYFDDNLLAAKSYTGKDNKKYVVKAAITKHYDIILSYKKYKSFIGLGHISIYGRYKNLNMVIEDVKIRNLNYDDVFKYLYDKDPTGNIVADNLISLECLSIVFRLCGTYTLVYDTDVHTLEGISYGFYPVLPVYSYFDIYNLVASPDSHYIDTVEAIKNFNTNFSKGGYFGEFADDVGYDENNPLTLENFGERIEELGNMKEKYYELPEVGFYLSISDITEDLSKEEPLHKKD
;
A
#
# COMPACT_ATOMS: atom_id res chain seq x y z
N ILE A 1 16.35 -7.99 13.78
CA ILE A 1 16.70 -7.79 12.34
C ILE A 1 18.17 -8.18 12.18
N GLY A 2 18.46 -9.39 11.68
CA GLY A 2 19.81 -9.95 11.63
C GLY A 2 20.45 -9.84 10.24
N ASN A 3 21.75 -9.50 10.21
CA ASN A 3 22.59 -9.44 9.00
C ASN A 3 22.61 -10.78 8.26
N LYS A 4 21.75 -10.95 7.24
CA LYS A 4 22.00 -11.91 6.16
C LYS A 4 22.59 -11.15 4.98
N LEU A 5 23.92 -11.25 4.85
CA LEU A 5 24.64 -10.86 3.63
C LEU A 5 24.05 -11.63 2.44
N TYR A 6 23.32 -10.92 1.58
CA TYR A 6 22.94 -11.43 0.27
C TYR A 6 24.20 -11.67 -0.57
N LYS A 7 24.42 -12.93 -0.98
CA LYS A 7 25.56 -13.31 -1.82
C LYS A 7 25.38 -12.64 -3.19
N LYS A 8 26.31 -11.75 -3.55
CA LYS A 8 26.36 -10.99 -4.82
C LYS A 8 26.09 -11.93 -6.01
N ASN A 9 24.95 -11.74 -6.65
CA ASN A 9 24.46 -12.48 -7.81
C ASN A 9 24.10 -11.41 -8.85
N GLY A 10 24.53 -11.56 -10.11
CA GLY A 10 24.29 -10.56 -11.18
C GLY A 10 22.81 -10.21 -11.44
N LYS A 11 21.84 -10.93 -10.86
CA LYS A 11 20.43 -10.51 -10.72
C LYS A 11 20.30 -9.22 -9.91
N ILE A 12 20.96 -9.17 -8.75
CA ILE A 12 20.93 -8.04 -7.82
C ILE A 12 21.62 -6.82 -8.43
N GLU A 13 22.73 -6.99 -9.16
CA GLU A 13 23.44 -5.86 -9.80
C GLU A 13 22.56 -5.15 -10.85
N ARG A 14 21.81 -5.87 -11.67
CA ARG A 14 20.95 -5.26 -12.69
C ARG A 14 19.64 -4.69 -12.14
N ILE A 15 19.14 -5.32 -11.07
CA ILE A 15 18.06 -4.76 -10.26
C ILE A 15 18.54 -3.44 -9.67
N ILE A 16 19.71 -3.42 -9.02
CA ILE A 16 20.37 -2.21 -8.49
C ILE A 16 20.61 -1.18 -9.61
N GLU A 17 21.11 -1.53 -10.80
CA GLU A 17 21.30 -0.59 -11.91
C GLU A 17 19.98 0.03 -12.40
N ALA A 18 18.91 -0.76 -12.51
CA ALA A 18 17.58 -0.27 -12.86
C ALA A 18 17.04 0.66 -11.78
N PHE A 19 17.32 0.35 -10.52
CA PHE A 19 16.95 1.17 -9.36
C PHE A 19 17.83 2.40 -9.16
N GLU A 20 19.11 2.36 -9.50
CA GLU A 20 19.99 3.52 -9.58
C GLU A 20 19.56 4.42 -10.72
N THR A 21 19.10 3.85 -11.84
CA THR A 21 18.50 4.62 -12.93
C THR A 21 17.18 5.26 -12.50
N LEU A 22 16.30 4.54 -11.78
CA LEU A 22 15.04 5.06 -11.24
C LEU A 22 15.25 6.12 -10.15
N SER A 23 16.20 5.89 -9.25
CA SER A 23 16.63 6.82 -8.20
C SER A 23 17.26 8.07 -8.80
N LYS A 24 18.17 7.91 -9.76
CA LYS A 24 18.76 9.02 -10.51
C LYS A 24 17.72 9.80 -11.30
N TYR A 25 16.75 9.13 -11.93
CA TYR A 25 15.63 9.81 -12.61
C TYR A 25 14.70 10.51 -11.61
N THR A 26 14.56 9.97 -10.40
CA THR A 26 13.77 10.56 -9.31
C THR A 26 14.44 11.81 -8.76
N ILE A 27 15.75 11.76 -8.53
CA ILE A 27 16.61 12.85 -8.07
C ILE A 27 16.75 13.91 -9.17
N ASP A 28 17.13 13.54 -10.39
CA ASP A 28 17.31 14.47 -11.51
C ASP A 28 16.00 15.21 -11.85
N ARG A 29 14.84 14.55 -11.76
CA ARG A 29 13.56 15.20 -12.07
C ARG A 29 13.05 16.09 -10.93
N ALA A 30 13.36 15.78 -9.69
CA ALA A 30 13.08 16.67 -8.57
C ALA A 30 14.05 17.86 -8.49
N ILE A 31 15.26 17.73 -9.07
CA ILE A 31 16.18 18.86 -9.31
C ILE A 31 15.68 19.78 -10.45
N VAL A 32 14.97 19.23 -11.44
CA VAL A 32 14.52 19.97 -12.65
C VAL A 32 13.06 20.47 -12.53
N MET A 33 12.33 20.12 -11.47
CA MET A 33 11.05 20.74 -11.19
C MET A 33 11.30 22.24 -10.93
N PRO A 34 10.64 23.15 -11.67
CA PRO A 34 10.75 24.57 -11.37
C PRO A 34 10.32 24.77 -9.93
N LYS A 35 11.09 25.56 -9.17
CA LYS A 35 10.59 26.14 -7.92
C LYS A 35 9.20 26.67 -8.22
N SER A 36 8.17 26.25 -7.47
CA SER A 36 6.85 26.82 -7.66
C SER A 36 6.99 28.35 -7.62
N GLU A 37 6.23 29.06 -8.45
CA GLU A 37 6.25 30.54 -8.45
C GLU A 37 5.91 31.10 -7.05
N ASP A 38 5.33 30.25 -6.19
CA ASP A 38 4.97 30.52 -4.78
C ASP A 38 5.95 29.94 -3.74
N GLY A 39 7.04 29.26 -4.14
CA GLY A 39 8.18 28.94 -3.26
C GLY A 39 7.95 27.89 -2.16
N ASP A 40 7.29 26.77 -2.43
CA ASP A 40 7.01 25.75 -1.40
C ASP A 40 7.87 24.47 -1.57
N GLU A 41 9.00 24.41 -0.85
CA GLU A 41 9.93 23.25 -0.80
C GLU A 41 9.23 21.95 -0.35
N SER A 42 8.15 22.09 0.41
CA SER A 42 7.33 21.05 1.03
C SER A 42 6.60 20.12 0.03
N ALA A 43 6.17 20.62 -1.14
CA ALA A 43 5.52 19.79 -2.17
C ALA A 43 6.50 18.81 -2.84
N THR A 44 7.78 19.19 -2.89
CA THR A 44 8.84 18.35 -3.47
C THR A 44 9.17 17.19 -2.53
N GLU A 45 9.20 17.43 -1.22
CA GLU A 45 9.47 16.41 -0.20
C GLU A 45 8.39 15.33 -0.14
N THR A 46 7.12 15.69 -0.30
CA THR A 46 6.00 14.74 -0.38
C THR A 46 6.13 13.81 -1.59
N VAL A 47 6.49 14.35 -2.76
CA VAL A 47 6.74 13.55 -3.96
C VAL A 47 7.91 12.59 -3.75
N TYR A 48 8.98 13.02 -3.07
CA TYR A 48 10.08 12.12 -2.71
C TYR A 48 9.63 11.00 -1.77
N TYR A 49 8.85 11.32 -0.74
CA TYR A 49 8.33 10.35 0.21
C TYR A 49 7.45 9.29 -0.47
N HIS A 50 6.51 9.72 -1.31
CA HIS A 50 5.66 8.81 -2.10
C HIS A 50 6.47 7.91 -3.02
N ARG A 51 7.45 8.46 -3.74
CA ARG A 51 8.31 7.66 -4.62
C ARG A 51 9.17 6.66 -3.85
N MET A 52 9.65 7.01 -2.67
CA MET A 52 10.38 6.07 -1.81
C MET A 52 9.48 4.92 -1.39
N ILE A 53 8.25 5.21 -0.93
CA ILE A 53 7.25 4.19 -0.61
C ILE A 53 6.99 3.29 -1.82
N GLN A 54 6.73 3.87 -3.00
CA GLN A 54 6.44 3.12 -4.22
C GLN A 54 7.61 2.22 -4.65
N LEU A 55 8.85 2.70 -4.48
CA LEU A 55 10.05 1.89 -4.69
C LEU A 55 10.14 0.75 -3.68
N PHE A 56 9.93 1.01 -2.39
CA PHE A 56 9.90 -0.04 -1.37
C PHE A 56 8.84 -1.10 -1.68
N GLN A 57 7.64 -0.68 -2.07
CA GLN A 57 6.58 -1.59 -2.48
C GLN A 57 7.00 -2.43 -3.70
N THR A 58 7.65 -1.80 -4.69
CA THR A 58 8.20 -2.50 -5.85
C THR A 58 9.23 -3.57 -5.43
N PHE A 59 10.16 -3.25 -4.53
CA PHE A 59 11.14 -4.21 -4.01
C PHE A 59 10.48 -5.36 -3.25
N SER A 60 9.56 -5.04 -2.35
CA SER A 60 8.82 -6.03 -1.56
C SER A 60 8.03 -6.97 -2.46
N SER A 61 7.35 -6.43 -3.47
CA SER A 61 6.59 -7.22 -4.44
C SER A 61 7.47 -8.07 -5.34
N LEU A 62 8.60 -7.55 -5.81
CA LEU A 62 9.58 -8.37 -6.53
C LEU A 62 10.15 -9.49 -5.65
N SER A 63 10.33 -9.25 -4.35
CA SER A 63 10.78 -10.30 -3.42
C SER A 63 9.68 -11.31 -3.09
N TYR A 64 8.44 -10.86 -3.00
CA TYR A 64 7.30 -11.68 -2.60
C TYR A 64 6.78 -12.54 -3.75
N PHE A 65 6.65 -11.95 -4.94
CA PHE A 65 6.17 -12.63 -6.13
C PHE A 65 7.28 -13.34 -6.90
N ASP A 66 8.56 -13.18 -6.53
CA ASP A 66 9.65 -13.64 -7.37
C ASP A 66 10.87 -14.33 -6.73
N ASP A 67 10.87 -15.66 -6.90
CA ASP A 67 12.07 -16.48 -7.04
C ASP A 67 12.47 -16.73 -8.54
N ASN A 68 11.62 -16.38 -9.53
CA ASN A 68 11.68 -16.91 -10.91
C ASN A 68 11.68 -15.89 -12.08
N LEU A 69 12.01 -14.62 -11.85
CA LEU A 69 12.35 -13.64 -12.89
C LEU A 69 13.57 -14.16 -13.65
N LEU A 70 13.33 -14.72 -14.85
CA LEU A 70 14.38 -15.32 -15.64
C LEU A 70 14.78 -14.44 -16.83
N ALA A 71 16.11 -14.40 -17.00
CA ALA A 71 16.78 -13.92 -18.18
C ALA A 71 16.27 -14.66 -19.43
N ALA A 72 16.21 -13.96 -20.55
CA ALA A 72 16.07 -14.56 -21.87
C ALA A 72 17.10 -15.70 -22.00
N LYS A 73 16.63 -16.85 -22.50
CA LYS A 73 17.47 -18.01 -22.84
C LYS A 73 18.74 -17.53 -23.55
N SER A 74 19.91 -17.73 -22.94
CA SER A 74 21.16 -17.74 -23.70
C SER A 74 21.16 -19.05 -24.50
N TYR A 75 21.02 -18.96 -25.82
CA TYR A 75 21.43 -20.06 -26.67
C TYR A 75 22.92 -20.33 -26.40
N THR A 76 23.30 -21.61 -26.37
CA THR A 76 24.68 -22.07 -26.15
C THR A 76 25.65 -21.29 -27.02
N GLY A 77 26.60 -20.57 -26.41
CA GLY A 77 27.67 -19.85 -27.09
C GLY A 77 27.60 -18.31 -27.06
N LYS A 78 26.64 -17.69 -26.38
CA LYS A 78 26.66 -16.23 -26.11
C LYS A 78 26.29 -15.91 -24.66
N ASP A 79 27.25 -15.43 -23.88
CA ASP A 79 27.11 -14.99 -22.47
C ASP A 79 26.31 -13.68 -22.29
N ASN A 80 25.16 -13.55 -22.96
CA ASN A 80 24.29 -12.38 -22.83
C ASN A 80 22.90 -12.79 -22.35
N LYS A 81 22.80 -13.16 -21.06
CA LYS A 81 21.53 -13.29 -20.34
C LYS A 81 20.88 -11.90 -20.24
N LYS A 82 19.89 -11.57 -21.10
CA LYS A 82 19.11 -10.32 -21.03
C LYS A 82 17.77 -10.59 -20.35
N TYR A 83 17.49 -10.02 -19.19
CA TYR A 83 16.15 -10.07 -18.58
C TYR A 83 15.18 -9.30 -19.49
N VAL A 84 14.03 -9.90 -19.81
CA VAL A 84 12.94 -9.21 -20.52
C VAL A 84 12.00 -8.65 -19.47
N VAL A 85 12.48 -7.64 -18.74
CA VAL A 85 11.64 -6.82 -17.87
C VAL A 85 11.57 -5.45 -18.53
N LYS A 86 10.36 -5.02 -18.85
CA LYS A 86 10.11 -3.66 -19.34
C LYS A 86 9.44 -2.89 -18.22
N ALA A 87 10.08 -1.82 -17.76
CA ALA A 87 9.48 -0.87 -16.84
C ALA A 87 8.84 0.28 -17.62
N ALA A 88 7.68 0.74 -17.17
CA ALA A 88 7.02 1.94 -17.65
C ALA A 88 6.34 2.66 -16.48
N ILE A 89 6.12 3.96 -16.64
CA ILE A 89 5.33 4.78 -15.71
C ILE A 89 4.07 5.23 -16.47
N THR A 90 2.90 5.09 -15.86
CA THR A 90 1.63 5.51 -16.46
C THR A 90 1.44 7.03 -16.39
N LYS A 91 0.36 7.54 -16.99
CA LYS A 91 -0.05 8.94 -16.79
C LYS A 91 -0.50 9.23 -15.35
N HIS A 92 -0.88 8.19 -14.61
CA HIS A 92 -1.29 8.26 -13.21
C HIS A 92 -0.14 7.91 -12.25
N TYR A 93 1.09 7.86 -12.75
CA TYR A 93 2.31 7.59 -11.99
C TYR A 93 2.47 6.17 -11.42
N ASP A 94 1.62 5.22 -11.83
CA ASP A 94 1.82 3.80 -11.50
C ASP A 94 3.08 3.27 -12.19
N ILE A 95 3.80 2.40 -11.50
CA ILE A 95 4.92 1.65 -12.07
C ILE A 95 4.39 0.35 -12.64
N ILE A 96 4.65 0.10 -13.93
CA ILE A 96 4.33 -1.19 -14.57
C ILE A 96 5.62 -1.91 -14.92
N LEU A 97 5.78 -3.12 -14.39
CA LEU A 97 6.82 -4.07 -14.77
C LEU A 97 6.19 -5.20 -15.60
N SER A 98 6.48 -5.22 -16.90
CA SER A 98 6.06 -6.30 -17.80
C SER A 98 7.17 -7.35 -17.93
N TYR A 99 6.84 -8.62 -17.69
CA TYR A 99 7.80 -9.72 -17.69
C TYR A 99 7.17 -11.05 -18.12
N LYS A 100 7.99 -12.08 -18.34
CA LYS A 100 7.53 -13.44 -18.69
C LYS A 100 7.84 -14.42 -17.56
N LYS A 101 6.82 -15.15 -17.10
CA LYS A 101 6.96 -16.23 -16.10
C LYS A 101 6.82 -17.58 -16.78
N TYR A 102 7.88 -18.39 -16.79
CA TYR A 102 7.83 -19.75 -17.34
C TYR A 102 7.45 -20.76 -16.26
N LYS A 103 6.49 -21.63 -16.54
CA LYS A 103 6.17 -22.78 -15.68
C LYS A 103 6.95 -24.00 -16.16
N SER A 104 7.70 -24.65 -15.26
CA SER A 104 8.28 -25.96 -15.56
C SER A 104 7.13 -26.95 -15.76
N PHE A 105 7.16 -27.68 -16.86
CA PHE A 105 6.13 -28.70 -17.14
C PHE A 105 6.67 -30.12 -16.97
N ILE A 106 7.99 -30.28 -16.97
CA ILE A 106 8.69 -31.53 -16.61
C ILE A 106 9.87 -31.16 -15.71
N GLY A 107 9.91 -31.75 -14.52
CA GLY A 107 11.10 -31.75 -13.65
C GLY A 107 11.78 -33.12 -13.71
N LEU A 108 13.03 -33.16 -14.16
CA LEU A 108 13.89 -34.35 -14.16
C LEU A 108 15.11 -34.07 -13.28
N GLY A 109 14.96 -34.29 -11.96
CA GLY A 109 16.01 -33.98 -10.98
C GLY A 109 16.37 -32.48 -11.00
N HIS A 110 17.64 -32.16 -11.28
CA HIS A 110 18.12 -30.77 -11.39
C HIS A 110 17.78 -30.07 -12.73
N ILE A 111 17.11 -30.76 -13.66
CA ILE A 111 16.78 -30.22 -14.99
C ILE A 111 15.27 -29.94 -15.05
N SER A 112 14.90 -28.67 -15.21
CA SER A 112 13.52 -28.26 -15.48
C SER A 112 13.35 -27.93 -16.96
N ILE A 113 12.43 -28.61 -17.64
CA ILE A 113 12.02 -28.27 -19.00
C ILE A 113 10.86 -27.28 -18.91
N TYR A 114 11.06 -26.10 -19.49
CA TYR A 114 10.08 -25.01 -19.54
C TYR A 114 9.42 -24.98 -20.92
N GLY A 115 8.10 -25.11 -20.95
CA GLY A 115 7.32 -25.34 -22.18
C GLY A 115 6.15 -24.39 -22.36
N ARG A 116 5.72 -23.71 -21.29
CA ARG A 116 4.70 -22.66 -21.33
C ARG A 116 5.18 -21.45 -20.53
N TYR A 117 4.95 -20.26 -21.05
CA TYR A 117 5.16 -19.00 -20.34
C TYR A 117 3.84 -18.24 -20.25
N LYS A 118 3.73 -17.43 -19.20
CA LYS A 118 2.72 -16.38 -19.04
C LYS A 118 3.38 -15.03 -19.26
N ASN A 119 2.70 -14.14 -19.98
CA ASN A 119 3.07 -12.74 -20.02
C ASN A 119 2.41 -12.06 -18.82
N LEU A 120 3.18 -11.46 -17.92
CA LEU A 120 2.69 -10.86 -16.70
C LEU A 120 2.95 -9.36 -16.70
N ASN A 121 2.01 -8.62 -16.15
CA ASN A 121 2.21 -7.26 -15.68
C ASN A 121 2.13 -7.26 -14.16
N MET A 122 3.15 -6.69 -13.52
CA MET A 122 3.11 -6.25 -12.14
C MET A 122 2.90 -4.73 -12.16
N VAL A 123 1.77 -4.28 -11.66
CA VAL A 123 1.41 -2.87 -11.53
C VAL A 123 1.58 -2.50 -10.07
N ILE A 124 2.34 -1.45 -9.78
CA ILE A 124 2.50 -0.85 -8.47
C ILE A 124 1.84 0.52 -8.54
N GLU A 125 0.76 0.69 -7.79
CA GLU A 125 -0.02 1.92 -7.78
C GLU A 125 0.80 3.10 -7.22
N ASP A 126 0.56 4.31 -7.73
CA ASP A 126 1.04 5.53 -7.10
C ASP A 126 0.60 5.62 -5.64
N VAL A 127 1.41 6.26 -4.80
CA VAL A 127 1.13 6.33 -3.37
C VAL A 127 0.15 7.44 -3.08
N LYS A 128 -0.91 7.12 -2.33
CA LYS A 128 -1.94 8.08 -1.96
C LYS A 128 -2.14 8.18 -0.46
N ILE A 129 -2.34 9.41 0.02
CA ILE A 129 -2.73 9.68 1.39
C ILE A 129 -4.24 9.46 1.50
N ARG A 130 -4.68 8.67 2.49
CA ARG A 130 -6.10 8.43 2.81
C ARG A 130 -6.92 7.91 1.62
N ASN A 131 -6.28 7.19 0.72
CA ASN A 131 -6.92 6.73 -0.51
C ASN A 131 -6.16 5.52 -1.08
N LEU A 132 -6.84 4.73 -1.92
CA LEU A 132 -6.24 3.71 -2.78
C LEU A 132 -6.94 3.75 -4.14
N ASN A 133 -6.20 3.89 -5.25
CA ASN A 133 -6.81 3.83 -6.57
C ASN A 133 -6.93 2.41 -7.12
N TYR A 134 -8.10 1.80 -6.98
CA TYR A 134 -8.38 0.47 -7.53
C TYR A 134 -8.88 0.47 -8.99
N ASP A 135 -8.79 1.57 -9.73
CA ASP A 135 -9.18 1.65 -11.16
C ASP A 135 -8.54 0.54 -12.01
N ASP A 136 -7.28 0.18 -11.74
CA ASP A 136 -6.58 -0.87 -12.47
C ASP A 136 -7.17 -2.26 -12.21
N VAL A 137 -7.74 -2.51 -11.02
CA VAL A 137 -8.49 -3.75 -10.73
C VAL A 137 -9.75 -3.79 -11.59
N PHE A 138 -10.49 -2.69 -11.67
CA PHE A 138 -11.67 -2.58 -12.54
C PHE A 138 -11.32 -2.80 -14.02
N LYS A 139 -10.24 -2.16 -14.47
CA LYS A 139 -9.78 -2.20 -15.85
C LYS A 139 -9.26 -3.57 -16.30
N TYR A 140 -8.52 -4.25 -15.43
CA TYR A 140 -7.80 -5.47 -15.81
C TYR A 140 -8.47 -6.75 -15.32
N LEU A 141 -9.26 -6.73 -14.23
CA LEU A 141 -9.74 -7.94 -13.57
C LEU A 141 -11.24 -8.01 -13.34
N TYR A 142 -11.92 -6.92 -12.98
CA TYR A 142 -13.29 -6.95 -12.45
C TYR A 142 -14.30 -7.73 -13.32
N ASP A 143 -14.31 -7.48 -14.65
CA ASP A 143 -15.19 -8.21 -15.59
C ASP A 143 -14.53 -9.45 -16.22
N LYS A 144 -13.25 -9.70 -15.93
CA LYS A 144 -12.41 -10.67 -16.65
C LYS A 144 -11.97 -11.85 -15.80
N ASP A 145 -11.99 -11.70 -14.48
CA ASP A 145 -11.62 -12.70 -13.49
C ASP A 145 -12.67 -12.71 -12.37
N PRO A 146 -13.26 -13.88 -12.02
CA PRO A 146 -14.22 -13.98 -10.92
C PRO A 146 -13.71 -13.45 -9.56
N THR A 147 -12.39 -13.38 -9.37
CA THR A 147 -11.76 -12.84 -8.16
C THR A 147 -11.66 -11.32 -8.16
N GLY A 148 -11.92 -10.64 -9.28
CA GLY A 148 -11.81 -9.19 -9.41
C GLY A 148 -12.69 -8.42 -8.41
N ASN A 149 -13.92 -8.87 -8.19
CA ASN A 149 -14.83 -8.26 -7.20
C ASN A 149 -14.29 -8.36 -5.78
N ILE A 150 -13.81 -9.55 -5.40
CA ILE A 150 -13.26 -9.81 -4.06
C ILE A 150 -12.04 -8.91 -3.81
N VAL A 151 -11.17 -8.76 -4.82
CA VAL A 151 -10.01 -7.88 -4.73
C VAL A 151 -10.42 -6.42 -4.58
N ALA A 152 -11.41 -5.96 -5.35
CA ALA A 152 -11.92 -4.59 -5.24
C ALA A 152 -12.50 -4.32 -3.84
N ASP A 153 -13.35 -5.21 -3.33
CA ASP A 153 -13.98 -5.07 -2.01
C ASP A 153 -12.93 -5.02 -0.87
N ASN A 154 -11.87 -5.84 -0.98
CA ASN A 154 -10.75 -5.82 -0.05
C ASN A 154 -10.00 -4.48 -0.11
N LEU A 155 -9.68 -3.97 -1.30
CA LEU A 155 -9.00 -2.67 -1.45
C LEU A 155 -9.85 -1.51 -0.95
N ILE A 156 -11.17 -1.54 -1.16
CA ILE A 156 -12.10 -0.55 -0.60
C ILE A 156 -12.07 -0.59 0.94
N SER A 157 -12.07 -1.78 1.53
CA SER A 157 -11.99 -1.91 2.99
C SER A 157 -10.69 -1.37 3.56
N LEU A 158 -9.58 -1.60 2.85
CA LEU A 158 -8.26 -1.07 3.18
C LEU A 158 -8.18 0.45 2.98
N GLU A 159 -8.86 1.01 1.98
CA GLU A 159 -9.01 2.46 1.78
C GLU A 159 -9.71 3.10 2.98
N CYS A 160 -10.79 2.50 3.50
CA CYS A 160 -11.46 3.01 4.70
C CYS A 160 -10.50 3.11 5.89
N LEU A 161 -9.67 2.09 6.12
CA LEU A 161 -8.66 2.11 7.19
C LEU A 161 -7.61 3.21 6.97
N SER A 162 -7.20 3.41 5.71
CA SER A 162 -6.31 4.51 5.34
C SER A 162 -6.93 5.88 5.62
N ILE A 163 -8.23 6.06 5.38
CA ILE A 163 -8.94 7.30 5.68
C ILE A 163 -9.00 7.57 7.18
N VAL A 164 -9.34 6.54 7.96
CA VAL A 164 -9.52 6.61 9.43
C VAL A 164 -8.18 6.86 10.11
N PHE A 165 -7.18 6.03 9.87
CA PHE A 165 -5.87 6.14 10.52
C PHE A 165 -4.88 7.04 9.79
N ARG A 166 -5.34 7.76 8.77
CA ARG A 166 -4.54 8.69 7.97
C ARG A 166 -3.27 8.05 7.43
N LEU A 167 -3.40 6.94 6.70
CA LEU A 167 -2.26 6.19 6.14
C LEU A 167 -1.99 6.59 4.69
N CYS A 168 -0.75 6.44 4.26
CA CYS A 168 -0.41 6.32 2.85
C CYS A 168 -0.64 4.88 2.39
N GLY A 169 -1.50 4.70 1.38
CA GLY A 169 -1.76 3.43 0.74
C GLY A 169 -1.02 3.28 -0.60
N THR A 170 -0.65 2.05 -0.91
CA THR A 170 -0.30 1.59 -2.26
C THR A 170 -0.59 0.10 -2.35
N TYR A 171 -0.74 -0.43 -3.56
CA TYR A 171 -0.82 -1.87 -3.77
C TYR A 171 -0.06 -2.31 -5.00
N THR A 172 0.18 -3.61 -5.07
CA THR A 172 0.73 -4.28 -6.23
C THR A 172 -0.25 -5.31 -6.76
N LEU A 173 -0.54 -5.23 -8.05
CA LEU A 173 -1.36 -6.16 -8.79
C LEU A 173 -0.52 -6.91 -9.81
N VAL A 174 -0.50 -8.24 -9.72
CA VAL A 174 0.14 -9.10 -10.72
C VAL A 174 -0.94 -9.85 -11.48
N TYR A 175 -0.97 -9.71 -12.80
CA TYR A 175 -1.95 -10.41 -13.64
C TYR A 175 -1.33 -10.91 -14.95
N ASP A 176 -1.93 -11.97 -15.50
CA ASP A 176 -1.61 -12.50 -16.82
C ASP A 176 -2.21 -11.60 -17.90
N THR A 177 -1.38 -11.00 -18.76
CA THR A 177 -1.83 -10.04 -19.76
C THR A 177 -2.57 -10.68 -20.93
N ASP A 178 -2.39 -11.98 -21.15
CA ASP A 178 -3.02 -12.67 -22.29
C ASP A 178 -4.45 -13.08 -21.94
N VAL A 179 -4.64 -13.64 -20.75
CA VAL A 179 -5.95 -14.14 -20.29
C VAL A 179 -6.62 -13.27 -19.23
N HIS A 180 -5.95 -12.22 -18.74
CA HIS A 180 -6.45 -11.25 -17.77
C HIS A 180 -6.87 -11.88 -16.44
N THR A 181 -6.11 -12.87 -15.98
CA THR A 181 -6.34 -13.54 -14.69
C THR A 181 -5.39 -13.04 -13.63
N LEU A 182 -5.86 -12.93 -12.39
CA LEU A 182 -5.04 -12.54 -11.24
C LEU A 182 -3.98 -13.61 -10.93
N GLU A 183 -2.73 -13.19 -10.77
CA GLU A 183 -1.61 -14.03 -10.32
C GLU A 183 -1.18 -13.73 -8.88
N GLY A 184 -1.45 -12.52 -8.39
CA GLY A 184 -1.13 -12.14 -7.03
C GLY A 184 -1.45 -10.68 -6.73
N ILE A 185 -1.68 -10.40 -5.45
CA ILE A 185 -1.88 -9.05 -4.92
C ILE A 185 -1.10 -8.89 -3.62
N SER A 186 -0.51 -7.72 -3.43
CA SER A 186 0.05 -7.27 -2.16
C SER A 186 -0.34 -5.81 -1.95
N TYR A 187 -0.39 -5.36 -0.70
CA TYR A 187 -0.68 -3.97 -0.35
C TYR A 187 0.34 -3.48 0.65
N GLY A 188 0.52 -2.16 0.70
CA GLY A 188 1.43 -1.48 1.59
C GLY A 188 0.74 -0.29 2.24
N PHE A 189 0.79 -0.24 3.57
CA PHE A 189 0.35 0.90 4.36
C PHE A 189 1.51 1.49 5.12
N TYR A 190 1.61 2.82 5.06
CA TYR A 190 2.68 3.59 5.66
C TYR A 190 2.09 4.75 6.46
N PRO A 191 2.64 5.08 7.62
CA PRO A 191 2.13 6.19 8.42
C PRO A 191 2.34 7.52 7.70
N VAL A 192 1.35 8.40 7.74
CA VAL A 192 1.54 9.81 7.41
C VAL A 192 2.20 10.48 8.59
N LEU A 193 3.36 11.11 8.36
CA LEU A 193 4.06 11.91 9.35
C LEU A 193 3.59 13.38 9.30
N PRO A 194 3.75 14.17 10.38
CA PRO A 194 3.26 15.56 10.46
C PRO A 194 3.74 16.50 9.35
N VAL A 195 4.91 16.23 8.77
CA VAL A 195 5.45 17.03 7.67
C VAL A 195 4.65 16.83 6.38
N TYR A 196 4.01 15.67 6.22
CA TYR A 196 3.28 15.27 5.02
C TYR A 196 1.76 15.45 5.15
N SER A 197 1.24 15.67 6.36
CA SER A 197 -0.19 15.90 6.59
C SER A 197 -0.71 17.19 5.97
N TYR A 198 0.15 18.13 5.60
CA TYR A 198 -0.19 19.37 4.90
C TYR A 198 -0.75 19.14 3.48
N PHE A 199 -0.44 17.98 2.87
CA PHE A 199 -0.78 17.64 1.47
C PHE A 199 -1.94 16.66 1.32
N ASP A 200 -2.64 16.37 2.41
CA ASP A 200 -3.87 15.59 2.34
C ASP A 200 -4.92 16.38 1.53
N ILE A 201 -5.32 15.85 0.38
CA ILE A 201 -6.29 16.46 -0.54
C ILE A 201 -7.67 16.66 0.10
N TYR A 202 -7.95 15.97 1.21
CA TYR A 202 -9.17 16.14 1.98
C TYR A 202 -9.06 17.23 3.06
N ASN A 203 -7.90 17.88 3.21
CA ASN A 203 -7.77 19.08 4.03
C ASN A 203 -8.33 20.28 3.27
N LEU A 204 -9.66 20.46 3.33
CA LEU A 204 -10.35 21.63 2.79
C LEU A 204 -10.03 22.94 3.54
N VAL A 205 -9.31 22.87 4.66
CA VAL A 205 -8.90 24.03 5.44
C VAL A 205 -7.42 23.88 5.80
N ALA A 206 -6.52 24.36 4.93
CA ALA A 206 -5.17 24.70 5.33
C ALA A 206 -5.25 25.98 6.21
N SER A 207 -5.82 25.86 7.41
CA SER A 207 -5.71 26.90 8.42
C SER A 207 -4.46 26.57 9.26
N PRO A 208 -3.60 27.55 9.56
CA PRO A 208 -2.53 27.39 10.54
C PRO A 208 -3.01 26.87 11.90
N ASP A 209 -4.31 27.01 12.20
CA ASP A 209 -4.96 26.57 13.43
C ASP A 209 -5.67 25.20 13.31
N SER A 210 -5.69 24.56 12.14
CA SER A 210 -6.19 23.18 12.03
C SER A 210 -5.13 22.23 12.56
N HIS A 211 -5.40 21.60 13.70
CA HIS A 211 -4.54 20.54 14.23
C HIS A 211 -4.43 19.41 13.20
N TYR A 212 -3.27 19.27 12.57
CA TYR A 212 -2.98 18.21 11.63
C TYR A 212 -2.81 16.90 12.39
N ILE A 213 -3.86 16.08 12.42
CA ILE A 213 -3.77 14.73 12.97
C ILE A 213 -2.89 13.90 12.03
N ASP A 214 -1.78 13.34 12.53
CA ASP A 214 -0.96 12.38 11.81
C ASP A 214 -1.39 10.93 12.17
N THR A 215 -0.74 9.90 11.61
CA THR A 215 -1.11 8.51 11.97
C THR A 215 -0.90 8.22 13.46
N VAL A 216 0.11 8.83 14.09
CA VAL A 216 0.44 8.60 15.51
C VAL A 216 -0.65 9.17 16.41
N GLU A 217 -1.11 10.38 16.11
CA GLU A 217 -2.21 11.05 16.80
C GLU A 217 -3.54 10.34 16.55
N ALA A 218 -3.80 9.87 15.33
CA ALA A 218 -4.98 9.06 15.04
C ALA A 218 -5.03 7.78 15.89
N ILE A 219 -3.91 7.06 16.01
CA ILE A 219 -3.79 5.86 16.86
C ILE A 219 -3.99 6.23 18.34
N LYS A 220 -3.41 7.34 18.80
CA LYS A 220 -3.57 7.81 20.18
C LYS A 220 -5.04 8.13 20.50
N ASN A 221 -5.71 8.84 19.61
CA ASN A 221 -7.11 9.21 19.75
C ASN A 221 -8.00 7.96 19.75
N PHE A 222 -7.76 7.03 18.82
CA PHE A 222 -8.42 5.72 18.79
C PHE A 222 -8.35 5.00 20.14
N ASN A 223 -7.14 4.82 20.68
CA ASN A 223 -6.97 4.15 21.97
C ASN A 223 -7.67 4.93 23.10
N THR A 224 -7.55 6.27 23.11
CA THR A 224 -8.19 7.11 24.13
C THR A 224 -9.70 7.01 24.08
N ASN A 225 -10.29 6.99 22.89
CA ASN A 225 -11.72 6.96 22.70
C ASN A 225 -12.34 5.61 23.11
N PHE A 226 -11.65 4.49 22.89
CA PHE A 226 -12.14 3.17 23.31
C PHE A 226 -11.67 2.72 24.70
N SER A 227 -10.69 3.40 25.29
CA SER A 227 -10.27 3.16 26.67
C SER A 227 -11.39 3.43 27.68
N LYS A 228 -11.22 2.92 28.89
CA LYS A 228 -12.23 3.09 29.94
C LYS A 228 -12.46 4.57 30.26
N GLY A 229 -13.70 5.02 30.11
CA GLY A 229 -14.09 6.43 30.30
C GLY A 229 -13.85 7.31 29.07
N GLY A 230 -13.35 6.75 27.97
CA GLY A 230 -13.30 7.40 26.67
C GLY A 230 -14.68 7.47 26.00
N TYR A 231 -14.76 8.23 24.90
CA TYR A 231 -16.03 8.51 24.22
C TYR A 231 -16.79 7.25 23.79
N PHE A 232 -16.09 6.23 23.29
CA PHE A 232 -16.64 4.94 22.88
C PHE A 232 -16.41 3.82 23.91
N GLY A 233 -16.02 4.15 25.14
CA GLY A 233 -15.58 3.17 26.14
C GLY A 233 -16.62 2.08 26.46
N GLU A 234 -17.92 2.39 26.42
CA GLU A 234 -18.98 1.39 26.66
C GLU A 234 -19.16 0.38 25.52
N PHE A 235 -18.66 0.69 24.32
CA PHE A 235 -18.77 -0.13 23.12
C PHE A 235 -17.50 -0.93 22.82
N ALA A 236 -16.41 -0.70 23.57
CA ALA A 236 -15.10 -1.30 23.33
C ALA A 236 -15.14 -2.83 23.17
N ASP A 237 -15.81 -3.53 24.09
CA ASP A 237 -15.93 -4.99 24.04
C ASP A 237 -16.77 -5.48 22.85
N ASP A 238 -17.80 -4.73 22.45
CA ASP A 238 -18.71 -5.11 21.36
C ASP A 238 -17.97 -5.10 20.01
N VAL A 239 -17.13 -4.09 19.82
CA VAL A 239 -16.32 -3.92 18.61
C VAL A 239 -15.01 -4.70 18.67
N GLY A 240 -14.62 -5.20 19.85
CA GLY A 240 -13.45 -6.06 20.06
C GLY A 240 -12.16 -5.32 20.39
N TYR A 241 -12.22 -4.10 20.91
CA TYR A 241 -11.05 -3.38 21.41
C TYR A 241 -10.56 -3.96 22.75
N ASP A 242 -9.25 -4.19 22.88
CA ASP A 242 -8.60 -4.65 24.12
C ASP A 242 -7.65 -3.58 24.67
N GLU A 243 -8.01 -2.97 25.80
CA GLU A 243 -7.20 -1.95 26.47
C GLU A 243 -5.84 -2.48 26.98
N ASN A 244 -5.70 -3.78 27.21
CA ASN A 244 -4.43 -4.39 27.63
C ASN A 244 -3.48 -4.60 26.44
N ASN A 245 -4.00 -4.52 25.23
CA ASN A 245 -3.26 -4.63 23.99
C ASN A 245 -3.64 -3.48 23.06
N PRO A 246 -3.27 -2.23 23.40
CA PRO A 246 -3.64 -1.06 22.61
C PRO A 246 -3.00 -1.10 21.22
N LEU A 247 -3.60 -0.37 20.28
CA LEU A 247 -3.04 -0.21 18.95
C LEU A 247 -1.77 0.64 19.03
N THR A 248 -0.70 0.20 18.39
CA THR A 248 0.56 0.96 18.24
C THR A 248 0.96 0.96 16.77
N LEU A 249 1.89 1.84 16.40
CA LEU A 249 2.39 1.87 15.03
C LEU A 249 3.07 0.54 14.64
N GLU A 250 3.74 -0.11 15.60
CA GLU A 250 4.47 -1.36 15.40
C GLU A 250 3.54 -2.55 15.20
N ASN A 251 2.41 -2.60 15.91
CA ASN A 251 1.45 -3.71 15.79
C ASN A 251 0.33 -3.45 14.76
N PHE A 252 0.22 -2.22 14.24
CA PHE A 252 -0.84 -1.82 13.31
C PHE A 252 -0.97 -2.77 12.11
N GLY A 253 0.16 -3.07 11.44
CA GLY A 253 0.18 -3.92 10.25
C GLY A 253 -0.33 -5.33 10.51
N GLU A 254 -0.07 -5.88 11.70
CA GLU A 254 -0.50 -7.23 12.10
C GLU A 254 -1.98 -7.27 12.48
N ARG A 255 -2.58 -6.10 12.79
CA ARG A 255 -3.96 -5.95 13.25
C ARG A 255 -4.91 -5.38 12.19
N ILE A 256 -4.48 -5.25 10.93
CA ILE A 256 -5.32 -4.72 9.84
C ILE A 256 -6.63 -5.51 9.69
N GLU A 257 -6.58 -6.84 9.77
CA GLU A 257 -7.77 -7.69 9.68
C GLU A 257 -8.71 -7.48 10.87
N GLU A 258 -8.15 -7.36 12.08
CA GLU A 258 -8.90 -7.06 13.30
C GLU A 258 -9.61 -5.70 13.21
N LEU A 259 -8.91 -4.67 12.75
CA LEU A 259 -9.47 -3.33 12.54
C LEU A 259 -10.55 -3.32 11.44
N GLY A 260 -10.39 -4.16 10.40
CA GLY A 260 -11.42 -4.40 9.39
C GLY A 260 -12.71 -4.97 9.99
N ASN A 261 -12.58 -5.98 10.85
CA ASN A 261 -13.73 -6.59 11.54
C ASN A 261 -14.37 -5.62 12.56
N MET A 262 -13.54 -4.83 13.24
CA MET A 262 -14.00 -3.80 14.17
C MET A 262 -14.85 -2.74 13.46
N LYS A 263 -14.46 -2.32 12.25
CA LYS A 263 -15.27 -1.45 11.39
C LYS A 263 -16.65 -2.05 11.13
N GLU A 264 -16.71 -3.33 10.75
CA GLU A 264 -18.00 -3.98 10.44
C GLU A 264 -18.92 -3.98 11.67
N LYS A 265 -18.38 -4.37 12.82
CA LYS A 265 -19.12 -4.34 14.10
C LYS A 265 -19.55 -2.94 14.52
N TYR A 266 -18.72 -1.93 14.28
CA TYR A 266 -19.06 -0.53 14.56
C TYR A 266 -20.31 -0.09 13.81
N TYR A 267 -20.49 -0.51 12.55
CA TYR A 267 -21.69 -0.22 11.76
C TYR A 267 -22.92 -1.02 12.18
N GLU A 268 -22.75 -2.13 12.91
CA GLU A 268 -23.85 -2.93 13.45
C GLU A 268 -24.44 -2.36 14.75
N LEU A 269 -23.76 -1.39 15.38
CA LEU A 269 -24.21 -0.76 16.62
C LEU A 269 -25.44 0.15 16.38
N PRO A 270 -26.62 -0.17 16.96
CA PRO A 270 -27.86 0.59 16.75
C PRO A 270 -27.77 2.06 17.17
N GLU A 271 -26.95 2.36 18.19
CA GLU A 271 -26.75 3.70 18.75
C GLU A 271 -25.84 4.59 17.87
N VAL A 272 -25.02 3.96 17.02
CA VAL A 272 -23.95 4.59 16.24
C VAL A 272 -24.35 4.70 14.76
N GLY A 273 -25.09 3.72 14.25
CA GLY A 273 -25.36 3.50 12.81
C GLY A 273 -26.16 4.58 12.06
N PHE A 274 -26.54 5.69 12.69
CA PHE A 274 -27.27 6.78 12.01
C PHE A 274 -26.61 8.16 12.08
N TYR A 275 -25.61 8.40 12.94
CA TYR A 275 -25.11 9.77 13.19
C TYR A 275 -23.59 9.94 13.24
N LEU A 276 -22.80 8.88 13.46
CA LEU A 276 -21.34 8.98 13.58
C LEU A 276 -20.64 8.38 12.37
N SER A 277 -19.66 9.10 11.86
CA SER A 277 -18.77 8.62 10.81
C SER A 277 -17.70 7.73 11.42
N ILE A 278 -17.24 6.70 10.70
CA ILE A 278 -16.14 5.87 11.17
C ILE A 278 -14.84 6.67 11.38
N SER A 279 -14.71 7.86 10.77
CA SER A 279 -13.61 8.79 11.06
C SER A 279 -13.57 9.25 12.51
N ASP A 280 -14.73 9.31 13.17
CA ASP A 280 -14.89 9.90 14.51
C ASP A 280 -14.13 9.08 15.56
N ILE A 281 -13.89 7.79 15.29
CA ILE A 281 -13.12 6.92 16.18
C ILE A 281 -11.67 7.39 16.38
N THR A 282 -11.14 8.18 15.44
CA THR A 282 -9.78 8.74 15.48
C THR A 282 -9.73 10.25 15.76
N GLU A 283 -10.88 10.89 15.98
CA GLU A 283 -10.93 12.31 16.35
C GLU A 283 -10.59 12.51 17.84
N ASP A 284 -10.11 13.72 18.18
CA ASP A 284 -9.90 14.09 19.58
C ASP A 284 -11.25 14.41 20.24
N LEU A 285 -11.85 13.39 20.85
CA LEU A 285 -13.11 13.48 21.58
C LEU A 285 -12.89 13.57 23.09
N SER A 286 -11.68 13.90 23.55
CA SER A 286 -11.33 13.92 24.97
C SER A 286 -12.11 14.94 25.81
N LYS A 287 -12.78 15.90 25.16
CA LYS A 287 -13.61 16.93 25.79
C LYS A 287 -15.11 16.63 25.69
N GLU A 288 -15.49 15.64 24.91
CA GLU A 288 -16.89 15.28 24.69
C GLU A 288 -17.39 14.36 25.80
N GLU A 289 -18.70 14.41 26.08
CA GLU A 289 -19.33 13.49 27.02
C GLU A 289 -19.35 12.07 26.42
N PRO A 290 -18.99 11.01 27.18
CA PRO A 290 -18.99 9.66 26.67
C PRO A 290 -20.33 9.23 26.08
N LEU A 291 -20.27 8.50 24.98
CA LEU A 291 -21.45 7.90 24.38
C LEU A 291 -21.90 6.72 25.25
N HIS A 292 -23.17 6.73 25.62
CA HIS A 292 -23.78 5.72 26.46
C HIS A 292 -24.73 4.81 25.65
N LYS A 293 -24.75 3.51 25.98
CA LYS A 293 -25.73 2.57 25.44
C LYS A 293 -27.15 2.98 25.85
N LYS A 294 -28.12 2.84 24.95
CA LYS A 294 -29.53 3.08 25.31
C LYS A 294 -30.08 1.85 26.06
N ASP A 295 -30.79 2.12 27.15
CA ASP A 295 -31.50 1.12 27.96
C ASP A 295 -32.64 0.42 27.21
#